data_AF-A0A8K0GXF0-F1
#
_entry.id   AF-A0A8K0GXF0-F1
#
_cell.length_a   1.000
_cell.length_b   1.000
_cell.length_c   1.000
_cell.angle_alpha   90.00
_cell.angle_beta   90.00
_cell.angle_gamma   90.00
#
_symmetry.space_group_name_H-M   'P 1'
#
loop_
_entity.id
_entity.type
_entity.pdbx_description
1 polymer ?
#
loop_
_entity_poly.entity_id
_entity_poly.type
_entity_poly.pdbx_seq_one_letter_code
_entity_poly.pdbx_strand_id
1 'polypeptide(L)'
;MAIILFSSVAVCIFALDLSVVDPKFFKSMYITWGMQHAAILGNGGDLQLVQDQTSDDKVLRRNHDEIDFEFLGNVSGQPYIVHTNIYAPGKGSREQQFYLWWHIDGIPSQVFRNYENEGIAYPNKFRRFSARACKWDGPVSITKCAASFRGNWWTSLIYSQLSDGKMDQLKWVRDSYIMYYDYCKDTKRFKRQMAPECIKQQS
;
A
#
# COMPACT_ATOMS: atom_id res chain seq x y z
N MET A 1 -44.45 -25.80 -44.88
CA MET A 1 -44.05 -25.89 -43.47
C MET A 1 -42.59 -26.29 -43.44
N ALA A 2 -41.68 -25.35 -43.19
CA ALA A 2 -40.26 -25.61 -42.98
C ALA A 2 -39.94 -25.17 -41.54
N ILE A 3 -39.56 -26.13 -40.70
CA ILE A 3 -39.21 -25.88 -39.29
C ILE A 3 -37.75 -25.45 -39.28
N ILE A 4 -37.50 -24.16 -39.02
CA ILE A 4 -36.17 -23.63 -38.75
C ILE A 4 -35.87 -23.95 -37.28
N LEU A 5 -34.94 -24.87 -37.03
CA LEU A 5 -34.36 -25.12 -35.72
C LEU A 5 -33.40 -23.97 -35.39
N PHE A 6 -33.81 -23.05 -34.52
CA PHE A 6 -32.91 -22.11 -33.88
C PHE A 6 -32.01 -22.87 -32.90
N SER A 7 -30.75 -23.10 -33.24
CA SER A 7 -29.74 -23.46 -32.26
C SER A 7 -29.42 -22.22 -31.41
N SER A 8 -29.90 -22.22 -30.17
CA SER A 8 -29.55 -21.24 -29.17
C SER A 8 -28.08 -21.43 -28.78
N VAL A 9 -27.18 -20.75 -29.48
CA VAL A 9 -25.80 -20.56 -29.00
C VAL A 9 -25.90 -19.62 -27.80
N ALA A 10 -25.91 -20.22 -26.60
CA ALA A 10 -25.74 -19.49 -25.36
C ALA A 10 -24.32 -18.90 -25.36
N VAL A 11 -24.20 -17.63 -25.74
CA VAL A 11 -22.99 -16.85 -25.51
C VAL A 11 -22.89 -16.68 -24.00
N CYS A 12 -22.13 -17.56 -23.35
CA CYS A 12 -21.66 -17.32 -21.99
C CYS A 12 -20.73 -16.10 -22.02
N ILE A 13 -21.31 -14.92 -21.85
CA ILE A 13 -20.57 -13.73 -21.46
C ILE A 13 -20.07 -14.03 -20.05
N PHE A 14 -18.85 -14.57 -19.94
CA PHE A 14 -18.08 -14.43 -18.71
C PHE A 14 -17.82 -12.93 -18.57
N ALA A 15 -18.70 -12.24 -17.84
CA ALA A 15 -18.38 -10.94 -17.30
C ALA A 15 -17.08 -11.13 -16.51
N LEU A 16 -15.98 -10.59 -17.04
CA LEU A 16 -14.75 -10.43 -16.27
C LEU A 16 -15.12 -9.48 -15.14
N ASP A 17 -15.50 -10.04 -14.00
CA ASP A 17 -15.81 -9.33 -12.78
C ASP A 17 -14.49 -8.82 -12.19
N LEU A 18 -13.87 -7.87 -12.90
CA LEU A 18 -12.88 -6.97 -12.33
C LEU A 18 -13.66 -6.07 -11.38
N SER A 19 -13.92 -6.58 -10.18
CA SER A 19 -14.58 -5.84 -9.12
C SER A 19 -13.67 -4.68 -8.72
N VAL A 20 -13.82 -3.55 -9.39
CA VAL A 20 -13.39 -2.27 -8.84
C VAL A 20 -14.21 -2.10 -7.58
N VAL A 21 -13.53 -2.23 -6.43
CA VAL A 21 -14.16 -2.16 -5.13
C VAL A 21 -14.69 -0.73 -4.96
N ASP A 22 -15.92 -0.58 -4.46
CA ASP A 22 -16.63 0.70 -4.32
C ASP A 22 -15.70 1.78 -3.73
N PRO A 23 -15.65 3.00 -4.32
CA PRO A 23 -14.75 4.06 -3.86
C PRO A 23 -15.08 4.58 -2.45
N LYS A 24 -16.18 4.13 -1.85
CA LYS A 24 -16.56 4.47 -0.48
C LYS A 24 -15.81 3.61 0.54
N PHE A 25 -15.15 4.27 1.49
CA PHE A 25 -14.42 3.66 2.59
C PHE A 25 -15.25 2.61 3.35
N PHE A 26 -16.51 2.89 3.70
CA PHE A 26 -17.34 1.97 4.49
C PHE A 26 -17.72 0.66 3.76
N LYS A 27 -17.54 0.57 2.44
CA LYS A 27 -17.79 -0.66 1.67
C LYS A 27 -16.56 -1.55 1.53
N SER A 28 -15.38 -0.95 1.71
CA SER A 28 -14.11 -1.50 1.26
C SER A 28 -13.09 -1.64 2.39
N MET A 29 -13.33 -0.94 3.50
CA MET A 29 -12.48 -0.87 4.67
C MET A 29 -13.33 -0.89 5.93
N TYR A 30 -12.73 -1.32 7.03
CA TYR A 30 -13.29 -1.22 8.37
C TYR A 30 -12.22 -0.67 9.30
N ILE A 31 -12.62 0.24 10.18
CA ILE A 31 -11.73 0.76 11.23
C ILE A 31 -11.59 -0.37 12.25
N THR A 32 -10.38 -0.90 12.38
CA THR A 32 -10.06 -2.00 13.30
C THR A 32 -9.86 -1.53 14.74
N TRP A 33 -9.46 -0.28 14.92
CA TRP A 33 -9.09 0.31 16.20
C TRP A 33 -9.17 1.84 16.14
N GLY A 34 -9.32 2.51 17.29
CA GLY A 34 -9.25 3.97 17.36
C GLY A 34 -10.44 4.68 16.73
N MET A 35 -11.65 4.11 16.86
CA MET A 35 -12.87 4.71 16.30
C MET A 35 -13.16 6.11 16.83
N GLN A 36 -12.70 6.44 18.05
CA GLN A 36 -12.78 7.80 18.59
C GLN A 36 -11.84 8.80 17.88
N HIS A 37 -10.86 8.31 17.12
CA HIS A 37 -9.86 9.10 16.40
C HIS A 37 -9.89 8.86 14.88
N ALA A 38 -10.90 8.15 14.37
CA ALA A 38 -11.06 7.88 12.95
C ALA A 38 -12.51 8.13 12.54
N ALA A 39 -12.70 8.95 11.51
CA ALA A 39 -14.03 9.31 11.00
C ALA A 39 -14.12 9.08 9.50
N ILE A 40 -15.19 8.39 9.06
CA ILE A 40 -15.57 8.32 7.66
C ILE A 40 -16.57 9.44 7.39
N LEU A 41 -16.18 10.39 6.55
CA LEU A 41 -16.92 11.62 6.26
C LEU A 41 -17.39 11.63 4.79
N GLY A 42 -18.17 12.66 4.42
CA GLY A 42 -18.53 12.92 3.02
C GLY A 42 -19.28 11.75 2.35
N ASN A 43 -20.29 11.19 3.01
CA ASN A 43 -21.07 10.03 2.51
C ASN A 43 -20.21 8.79 2.17
N GLY A 44 -19.11 8.60 2.91
CA GLY A 44 -18.22 7.47 2.73
C GLY A 44 -17.00 7.72 1.86
N GLY A 45 -16.87 8.88 1.22
CA GLY A 45 -15.78 9.16 0.28
C GLY A 45 -14.46 9.61 0.94
N ASP A 46 -14.51 10.04 2.19
CA ASP A 46 -13.38 10.62 2.92
C ASP A 46 -13.12 9.81 4.19
N LEU A 47 -11.86 9.44 4.45
CA LEU A 47 -11.41 8.90 5.74
C LEU A 47 -10.47 9.91 6.40
N GLN A 48 -10.80 10.33 7.60
CA GLN A 48 -9.97 11.18 8.45
C GLN A 48 -9.44 10.34 9.61
N LEU A 49 -8.12 10.40 9.82
CA LEU A 49 -7.44 9.77 10.95
C LEU A 49 -6.79 10.85 11.80
N VAL A 50 -6.86 10.69 13.11
CA VAL A 50 -6.22 11.52 14.13
C VAL A 50 -5.39 10.58 14.99
N GLN A 51 -4.14 10.93 15.25
CA GLN A 51 -3.27 10.16 16.14
C GLN A 51 -3.05 10.97 17.42
N ASP A 52 -3.12 10.33 18.58
CA ASP A 52 -2.88 10.95 19.88
C ASP A 52 -2.14 9.98 20.83
N GLN A 53 -1.80 10.41 22.04
CA GLN A 53 -1.04 9.55 22.97
C GLN A 53 -1.81 8.30 23.44
N THR A 54 -3.11 8.21 23.14
CA THR A 54 -3.97 7.06 23.48
C THR A 54 -4.24 6.17 22.27
N SER A 55 -3.76 6.54 21.07
CA SER A 55 -4.00 5.81 19.82
C SER A 55 -3.17 4.54 19.62
N ASP A 56 -2.17 4.31 20.46
CA ASP A 56 -1.08 3.38 20.13
C ASP A 56 -1.13 2.04 20.90
N ASP A 57 -2.27 1.67 21.49
CA ASP A 57 -2.40 0.40 22.21
C ASP A 57 -2.66 -0.76 21.22
N LYS A 58 -1.57 -1.24 20.61
CA LYS A 58 -1.56 -2.35 19.64
C LYS A 58 -2.02 -3.65 20.32
N VAL A 59 -3.29 -4.03 20.15
CA VAL A 59 -3.76 -5.40 20.45
C VAL A 59 -3.23 -6.34 19.36
N LEU A 60 -1.97 -6.77 19.55
CA LEU A 60 -1.23 -7.57 18.58
C LEU A 60 -1.80 -8.98 18.45
N ARG A 61 -2.34 -9.31 17.28
CA ARG A 61 -2.41 -10.72 16.85
C ARG A 61 -0.97 -11.22 16.70
N ARG A 62 -0.48 -12.07 17.61
CA ARG A 62 0.96 -12.45 17.66
C ARG A 62 1.51 -13.19 16.44
N ASN A 63 0.65 -13.59 15.49
CA ASN A 63 1.03 -14.31 14.28
C ASN A 63 0.20 -13.79 13.10
N HIS A 64 0.65 -12.69 12.51
CA HIS A 64 -0.01 -12.04 11.38
C HIS A 64 1.04 -11.55 10.37
N ASP A 65 0.59 -11.32 9.15
CA ASP A 65 1.37 -10.62 8.13
C ASP A 65 0.82 -9.19 8.02
N GLU A 66 1.70 -8.20 7.87
CA GLU A 66 1.34 -6.77 7.83
C GLU A 66 2.24 -6.02 6.85
N ILE A 67 1.68 -5.01 6.18
CA ILE A 67 2.41 -4.05 5.35
C ILE A 67 2.02 -2.66 5.84
N ASP A 68 2.97 -1.93 6.40
CA ASP A 68 2.73 -0.65 7.06
C ASP A 68 3.11 0.54 6.18
N PHE A 69 2.28 1.59 6.28
CA PHE A 69 2.61 2.94 5.86
C PHE A 69 2.22 3.90 6.99
N GLU A 70 3.21 4.39 7.72
CA GLU A 70 3.05 5.31 8.84
C GLU A 70 3.61 6.69 8.43
N PHE A 71 2.79 7.73 8.54
CA PHE A 71 3.20 9.10 8.22
C PHE A 71 3.60 9.80 9.52
N LEU A 72 4.90 9.91 9.77
CA LEU A 72 5.42 10.47 11.01
C LEU A 72 5.52 12.00 10.87
N GLY A 73 4.67 12.68 11.62
CA GLY A 73 4.74 14.13 11.85
C GLY A 73 6.05 14.54 12.51
N ASN A 74 6.49 15.77 12.25
CA ASN A 74 7.67 16.36 12.88
C ASN A 74 7.33 17.77 13.39
N VAL A 75 8.24 18.44 14.10
CA VAL A 75 8.03 19.86 14.48
C VAL A 75 7.96 20.76 13.24
N SER A 76 7.30 21.92 13.36
CA SER A 76 7.18 22.88 12.26
C SER A 76 8.56 23.24 11.67
N GLY A 77 8.63 23.36 10.34
CA GLY A 77 9.84 23.56 9.56
C GLY A 77 10.61 22.27 9.21
N GLN A 78 10.33 21.15 9.88
CA GLN A 78 11.05 19.90 9.65
C GLN A 78 10.34 18.98 8.65
N PRO A 79 11.07 18.14 7.88
CA PRO A 79 10.48 17.19 6.95
C PRO A 79 9.57 16.16 7.62
N TYR A 80 8.52 15.77 6.90
CA TYR A 80 7.75 14.56 7.22
C TYR A 80 8.51 13.31 6.81
N ILE A 81 8.33 12.24 7.58
CA ILE A 81 8.90 10.93 7.29
C ILE A 81 7.75 9.97 6.97
N VAL A 82 7.87 9.25 5.86
CA VAL A 82 7.08 8.04 5.62
C VAL A 82 7.90 6.88 6.16
N HIS A 83 7.31 6.15 7.08
CA HIS A 83 7.85 4.93 7.64
C HIS A 83 7.08 3.74 7.06
N THR A 84 7.79 2.80 6.46
CA THR A 84 7.23 1.52 6.02
C THR A 84 7.80 0.37 6.82
N ASN A 85 7.02 -0.68 7.02
CA ASN A 85 7.45 -1.90 7.68
C ASN A 85 6.77 -3.12 7.06
N ILE A 86 7.36 -4.30 7.24
CA ILE A 86 6.78 -5.58 6.82
C ILE A 86 6.86 -6.56 7.98
N TYR A 87 5.69 -7.01 8.43
CA TYR A 87 5.57 -8.13 9.36
C TYR A 87 5.24 -9.40 8.59
N ALA A 88 5.96 -10.46 8.91
CA ALA A 88 5.70 -11.80 8.40
C ALA A 88 5.89 -12.82 9.53
N PRO A 89 5.08 -13.87 9.56
CA PRO A 89 4.42 -14.41 10.77
C PRO A 89 4.77 -13.69 12.08
N GLY A 90 4.25 -12.47 12.24
CA GLY A 90 4.42 -11.62 13.43
C GLY A 90 5.81 -11.03 13.64
N LYS A 91 6.78 -11.32 12.76
CA LYS A 91 8.13 -10.77 12.80
C LYS A 91 8.22 -9.57 11.87
N GLY A 92 8.25 -8.37 12.44
CA GLY A 92 8.52 -7.10 11.75
C GLY A 92 10.02 -6.83 11.62
N SER A 93 10.44 -5.64 12.05
CA SER A 93 11.84 -5.20 12.04
C SER A 93 12.43 -4.97 10.63
N ARG A 94 11.58 -4.54 9.70
CA ARG A 94 11.93 -4.25 8.30
C ARG A 94 11.65 -2.79 7.97
N GLU A 95 11.99 -1.91 8.91
CA GLU A 95 11.67 -0.50 8.82
C GLU A 95 12.50 0.18 7.72
N GLN A 96 11.83 0.90 6.82
CA GLN A 96 12.46 1.86 5.93
C GLN A 96 11.79 3.20 6.12
N GLN A 97 12.57 4.27 6.13
CA GLN A 97 12.07 5.63 6.33
C GLN A 97 12.61 6.54 5.25
N PHE A 98 11.73 7.31 4.63
CA PHE A 98 12.11 8.28 3.61
C PHE A 98 11.29 9.55 3.72
N TYR A 99 11.88 10.67 3.31
CA TYR A 99 11.16 11.94 3.24
C TYR A 99 10.17 11.92 2.08
N LEU A 100 9.08 12.68 2.18
CA LEU A 100 8.22 12.98 1.03
C LEU A 100 8.86 14.07 0.17
N TRP A 101 8.70 14.00 -1.15
CA TRP A 101 9.24 15.01 -2.05
C TRP A 101 8.35 15.27 -3.27
N TRP A 102 8.52 16.45 -3.86
CA TRP A 102 7.87 16.89 -5.07
C TRP A 102 8.71 16.52 -6.29
N HIS A 103 8.06 16.03 -7.34
CA HIS A 103 8.69 15.84 -8.63
C HIS A 103 8.20 16.89 -9.62
N ILE A 104 9.12 17.43 -10.43
CA ILE A 104 8.83 18.22 -11.63
C ILE A 104 9.43 17.45 -12.80
N ASP A 105 8.60 17.04 -13.77
CA ASP A 105 9.02 16.27 -14.95
C ASP A 105 9.82 15.00 -14.62
N GLY A 106 9.44 14.32 -13.53
CA GLY A 106 10.14 13.12 -13.04
C GLY A 106 11.39 13.40 -12.20
N ILE A 107 11.80 14.67 -12.06
CA ILE A 107 12.97 15.09 -11.28
C ILE A 107 12.54 15.54 -9.88
N PRO A 108 13.09 14.91 -8.82
CA PRO A 108 12.93 15.35 -7.43
C PRO A 108 13.42 16.80 -7.25
N SER A 109 12.52 17.69 -6.84
CA SER A 109 12.77 19.13 -6.78
C SER A 109 12.83 19.67 -5.35
N GLN A 110 12.03 19.14 -4.42
CA GLN A 110 11.97 19.64 -3.05
C GLN A 110 11.36 18.62 -2.08
N VAL A 111 11.90 18.54 -0.86
CA VAL A 111 11.32 17.77 0.26
C VAL A 111 10.13 18.49 0.88
N PHE A 112 9.05 17.76 1.16
CA PHE A 112 7.85 18.26 1.82
C PHE A 112 8.08 18.44 3.33
N ARG A 113 7.84 19.65 3.84
CA ARG A 113 8.06 20.05 5.24
C ARG A 113 6.75 20.25 5.98
N ASN A 114 6.79 20.03 7.30
CA ASN A 114 5.68 20.35 8.18
C ASN A 114 5.58 21.86 8.42
N TYR A 115 4.44 22.45 8.09
CA TYR A 115 4.10 23.83 8.39
C TYR A 115 2.68 23.95 8.99
N GLU A 116 2.23 22.91 9.69
CA GLU A 116 0.90 22.85 10.30
C GLU A 116 0.69 24.00 11.30
N ASN A 117 1.72 24.35 12.07
CA ASN A 117 1.69 25.49 13.00
C ASN A 117 1.66 26.86 12.30
N GLU A 118 1.95 26.92 11.00
CA GLU A 118 1.82 28.11 10.16
C GLU A 118 0.50 28.11 9.37
N GLY A 119 -0.40 27.17 9.68
CA GLY A 119 -1.71 27.05 9.05
C GLY A 119 -1.70 26.29 7.71
N ILE A 120 -0.57 25.70 7.31
CA ILE A 120 -0.48 24.88 6.11
C ILE A 120 -0.89 23.45 6.46
N ALA A 121 -2.01 23.00 5.89
CA ALA A 121 -2.63 21.72 6.24
C ALA A 121 -1.70 20.51 6.08
N TYR A 122 -1.68 19.65 7.09
CA TYR A 122 -1.12 18.30 7.00
C TYR A 122 -2.07 17.36 6.24
N PRO A 123 -1.58 16.51 5.31
CA PRO A 123 -2.41 15.49 4.67
C PRO A 123 -2.88 14.40 5.65
N ASN A 124 -3.95 14.68 6.39
CA ASN A 124 -4.64 13.76 7.31
C ASN A 124 -6.00 13.27 6.77
N LYS A 125 -6.31 13.61 5.51
CA LYS A 125 -7.54 13.21 4.83
C LYS A 125 -7.22 12.37 3.61
N PHE A 126 -7.71 11.15 3.62
CA PHE A 126 -7.65 10.25 2.48
C PHE A 126 -8.94 10.38 1.68
N ARG A 127 -8.80 10.54 0.36
CA ARG A 127 -9.92 10.71 -0.58
C ARG A 127 -9.73 9.81 -1.78
N ARG A 128 -10.83 9.41 -2.43
CA ARG A 128 -10.82 8.61 -3.67
C ARG A 128 -10.03 7.31 -3.53
N PHE A 129 -10.18 6.64 -2.39
CA PHE A 129 -9.59 5.33 -2.23
C PHE A 129 -10.21 4.35 -3.23
N SER A 130 -9.37 3.62 -3.96
CA SER A 130 -9.80 2.62 -4.96
C SER A 130 -8.89 1.42 -4.86
N ALA A 131 -9.33 0.39 -4.15
CA ALA A 131 -8.65 -0.89 -4.14
C ALA A 131 -9.04 -1.70 -5.38
N ARG A 132 -8.03 -2.19 -6.11
CA ARG A 132 -8.19 -3.24 -7.12
C ARG A 132 -7.47 -4.47 -6.60
N ALA A 133 -8.24 -5.37 -5.99
CA ALA A 133 -7.73 -6.53 -5.29
C ALA A 133 -8.60 -7.74 -5.58
N CYS A 134 -8.05 -8.93 -5.33
CA CYS A 134 -8.83 -10.15 -5.31
C CYS A 134 -9.55 -10.28 -3.97
N LYS A 135 -10.88 -10.42 -4.01
CA LYS A 135 -11.68 -10.55 -2.81
C LYS A 135 -11.46 -11.92 -2.16
N TRP A 136 -11.22 -11.91 -0.85
CA TRP A 136 -11.29 -13.13 -0.04
C TRP A 136 -12.74 -13.54 0.19
N ASP A 137 -13.13 -14.72 -0.32
CA ASP A 137 -14.46 -15.33 -0.13
C ASP A 137 -14.40 -16.71 0.54
N GLY A 138 -13.26 -17.04 1.15
CA GLY A 138 -12.95 -18.33 1.74
C GLY A 138 -11.74 -19.00 1.07
N PRO A 139 -11.33 -20.20 1.52
CA PRO A 139 -10.08 -20.83 1.06
C PRO A 139 -9.97 -21.02 -0.46
N VAL A 140 -11.10 -21.20 -1.15
CA VAL A 140 -11.14 -21.35 -2.62
C VAL A 140 -10.68 -20.07 -3.34
N SER A 141 -10.90 -18.88 -2.76
CA SER A 141 -10.39 -17.62 -3.34
C SER A 141 -8.87 -17.64 -3.50
N ILE A 142 -8.10 -18.30 -2.64
CA ILE A 142 -6.62 -18.33 -2.73
C ILE A 142 -6.18 -18.77 -4.13
N THR A 143 -6.66 -19.94 -4.56
CA THR A 143 -6.30 -20.50 -5.86
C THR A 143 -6.89 -19.68 -7.00
N LYS A 144 -8.10 -19.13 -6.84
CA LYS A 144 -8.71 -18.24 -7.84
C LYS A 144 -7.93 -16.95 -8.02
N CYS A 145 -7.44 -16.33 -6.95
CA CYS A 145 -6.67 -15.09 -6.96
C CYS A 145 -5.25 -15.27 -7.51
N ALA A 146 -4.69 -16.47 -7.34
CA ALA A 146 -3.38 -16.85 -7.86
C ALA A 146 -3.43 -17.41 -9.29
N ALA A 147 -4.62 -17.72 -9.82
CA ALA A 147 -4.78 -18.29 -11.15
C ALA A 147 -4.32 -17.29 -12.23
N SER A 148 -3.54 -17.78 -13.19
CA SER A 148 -3.02 -16.96 -14.29
C SER A 148 -4.04 -16.86 -15.43
N PHE A 149 -4.84 -15.79 -15.41
CA PHE A 149 -5.76 -15.44 -16.50
C PHE A 149 -5.99 -13.92 -16.55
N ARG A 150 -6.61 -13.42 -17.63
CA ARG A 150 -6.74 -11.98 -17.93
C ARG A 150 -7.38 -11.13 -16.82
N GLY A 151 -8.27 -11.70 -16.00
CA GLY A 151 -8.91 -11.00 -14.88
C GLY A 151 -7.97 -10.71 -13.71
N ASN A 152 -6.97 -11.58 -13.49
CA ASN A 152 -5.94 -11.41 -12.48
C ASN A 152 -4.69 -10.79 -13.11
N TRP A 153 -4.80 -9.54 -13.53
CA TRP A 153 -3.70 -8.86 -14.23
C TRP A 153 -2.36 -8.90 -13.47
N TRP A 154 -2.41 -8.90 -12.13
CA TRP A 154 -1.25 -8.97 -11.23
C TRP A 154 -0.47 -10.28 -11.31
N THR A 155 -1.05 -11.37 -11.84
CA THR A 155 -0.34 -12.65 -12.01
C THR A 155 0.43 -12.75 -13.33
N SER A 156 0.34 -11.74 -14.19
CA SER A 156 1.05 -11.75 -15.48
C SER A 156 2.54 -11.43 -15.32
N LEU A 157 3.35 -11.91 -16.26
CA LEU A 157 4.82 -11.75 -16.24
C LEU A 157 5.28 -10.28 -16.18
N ILE A 158 4.51 -9.35 -16.73
CA ILE A 158 4.85 -7.92 -16.68
C ILE A 158 4.71 -7.29 -15.28
N TYR A 159 4.01 -7.96 -14.36
CA TYR A 159 3.85 -7.53 -12.96
C TYR A 159 4.60 -8.42 -11.97
N SER A 160 5.29 -9.49 -12.42
CA SER A 160 6.14 -10.31 -11.55
C SER A 160 7.47 -9.65 -11.21
N GLN A 161 7.84 -8.60 -11.95
CA GLN A 161 9.06 -7.85 -11.75
C GLN A 161 8.89 -6.36 -12.07
N LEU A 162 9.83 -5.54 -11.59
CA LEU A 162 9.92 -4.15 -11.98
C LEU A 162 10.60 -4.04 -13.35
N SER A 163 10.14 -3.10 -14.18
CA SER A 163 10.88 -2.72 -15.38
C SER A 163 12.18 -2.00 -15.03
N ASP A 164 13.18 -2.03 -15.90
CA ASP A 164 14.48 -1.37 -15.70
C ASP A 164 14.35 0.09 -15.24
N GLY A 165 13.50 0.89 -15.88
CA GLY A 165 13.29 2.29 -15.48
C GLY A 165 12.70 2.47 -14.06
N LYS A 166 11.89 1.50 -13.59
CA LYS A 166 11.36 1.51 -12.20
C LYS A 166 12.43 1.03 -11.21
N MET A 167 13.26 0.09 -11.63
CA MET A 167 14.43 -0.35 -10.85
C MET A 167 15.42 0.80 -10.64
N ASP A 168 15.67 1.61 -11.67
CA ASP A 168 16.52 2.80 -11.57
C ASP A 168 15.93 3.85 -10.62
N GLN A 169 14.61 4.08 -10.68
CA GLN A 169 13.92 4.97 -9.74
C GLN A 169 14.04 4.48 -8.30
N LEU A 170 13.82 3.17 -8.06
CA LEU A 170 13.97 2.58 -6.73
C LEU A 170 15.40 2.69 -6.20
N LYS A 171 16.39 2.44 -7.07
CA LYS A 171 17.80 2.61 -6.73
C LYS A 171 18.11 4.07 -6.37
N TRP A 172 17.62 5.02 -7.17
CA TRP A 172 17.76 6.44 -6.88
C TRP A 172 17.22 6.78 -5.49
N VAL A 173 16.02 6.32 -5.14
CA VAL A 173 15.44 6.56 -3.81
C VAL A 173 16.37 6.05 -2.71
N ARG A 174 16.87 4.81 -2.84
CA ARG A 174 17.73 4.15 -1.83
C ARG A 174 19.11 4.77 -1.66
N ASP A 175 19.64 5.37 -2.72
CA ASP A 175 20.99 5.95 -2.76
C ASP A 175 20.98 7.47 -2.52
N SER A 176 19.81 8.10 -2.55
CA SER A 176 19.64 9.54 -2.35
C SER A 176 19.45 9.92 -0.89
N TYR A 177 19.63 11.21 -0.61
CA TYR A 177 19.41 11.81 0.72
C TYR A 177 17.95 11.73 1.21
N ILE A 178 17.02 11.34 0.33
CA ILE A 178 15.61 11.15 0.70
C ILE A 178 15.38 9.85 1.47
N MET A 179 16.26 8.84 1.33
CA MET A 179 16.26 7.65 2.18
C MET A 179 16.90 8.02 3.52
N TYR A 180 16.06 8.16 4.55
CA TYR A 180 16.49 8.55 5.88
C TYR A 180 17.01 7.35 6.69
N TYR A 181 16.33 6.22 6.60
CA TYR A 181 16.73 4.98 7.29
C TYR A 181 16.40 3.75 6.44
N ASP A 182 17.31 2.78 6.42
CA ASP A 182 17.13 1.51 5.74
C ASP A 182 17.67 0.39 6.64
N TYR A 183 16.77 -0.47 7.16
CA TYR A 183 17.15 -1.58 8.03
C TYR A 183 18.19 -2.52 7.38
N CYS A 184 18.21 -2.64 6.04
CA CYS A 184 19.22 -3.44 5.34
C CYS A 184 20.65 -2.94 5.59
N LYS A 185 20.82 -1.65 5.89
CA LYS A 185 22.11 -1.01 6.15
C LYS A 185 22.42 -0.90 7.66
N ASP A 186 21.48 -1.30 8.55
CA ASP A 186 21.62 -1.21 10.00
C ASP A 186 22.46 -2.36 10.58
N THR A 187 23.77 -2.24 10.41
CA THR A 187 24.74 -3.23 10.92
C THR A 187 24.79 -3.29 12.44
N LYS A 188 24.34 -2.25 13.16
CA LYS A 188 24.30 -2.24 14.63
C LYS A 188 23.20 -3.16 15.12
N ARG A 189 21.99 -3.02 14.58
CA ARG A 189 20.82 -3.84 14.95
C ARG A 189 21.01 -5.30 14.60
N PHE A 190 21.58 -5.59 13.42
CA PHE A 190 21.73 -6.97 12.94
C PHE A 190 23.13 -7.55 13.17
N LYS A 191 23.92 -7.02 14.11
CA LYS A 191 25.23 -7.59 14.50
C LYS A 191 26.15 -7.86 13.29
N ARG A 192 26.23 -6.91 12.36
CA ARG A 192 26.97 -6.99 11.07
C ARG A 192 26.47 -8.05 10.09
N GLN A 193 25.32 -8.67 10.33
CA GLN A 193 24.67 -9.57 9.38
C GLN A 193 23.59 -8.79 8.65
N MET A 194 23.57 -8.85 7.33
CA MET A 194 22.48 -8.25 6.56
C MET A 194 21.31 -9.24 6.51
N ALA A 195 20.07 -8.72 6.55
CA ALA A 195 18.89 -9.59 6.46
C ALA A 195 18.90 -10.33 5.10
N PRO A 196 18.56 -11.63 5.03
CA PRO A 196 18.71 -12.44 3.83
C PRO A 196 18.01 -11.86 2.59
N GLU A 197 16.85 -11.23 2.77
CA GLU A 197 16.07 -10.58 1.73
C GLU A 197 16.79 -9.38 1.10
N CYS A 198 17.64 -8.68 1.84
CA CYS A 198 18.39 -7.53 1.34
C CYS A 198 19.52 -7.92 0.39
N ILE A 199 19.95 -9.19 0.41
CA ILE A 199 21.00 -9.72 -0.49
C ILE A 199 20.39 -10.17 -1.82
N LYS A 200 19.08 -10.37 -1.88
CA LYS A 200 18.41 -10.85 -3.09
C LYS A 200 18.42 -9.77 -4.15
N GLN A 201 18.84 -10.15 -5.35
CA GLN A 201 18.69 -9.30 -6.52
C GLN A 201 17.19 -9.07 -6.74
N GLN A 202 16.81 -7.80 -6.79
CA GLN A 202 15.47 -7.41 -7.18
C GLN A 202 15.41 -7.51 -8.71
N SER A 203 14.87 -8.63 -9.19
CA SER A 203 14.65 -8.93 -10.61
C SER A 203 13.41 -8.24 -11.14
#